data_AF-A0A497QYJ2-F1
#
_entry.id   AF-A0A497QYJ2-F1
#
_cell.length_a   1.000
_cell.length_b   1.000
_cell.length_c   1.000
_cell.angle_alpha   90.00
_cell.angle_beta   90.00
_cell.angle_gamma   90.00
#
_symmetry.space_group_name_H-M   'P 1'
#
loop_
_entity.id
_entity.type
_entity.pdbx_description
1 polymer ?
#
loop_
_entity_poly.entity_id
_entity_poly.type
_entity_poly.pdbx_seq_one_letter_code
_entity_poly.pdbx_strand_id
1 'polypeptide(L)'
;MQTNLRNPRRIALLSVLAALCLGIQLAPRPPNVEFTSLFTFVIGFVFGIFTGVLFGSFIMFINGFFSPWGFSGLNMPFQIAGMVLIGLVGGLYKKYLQGYNSAEFVVEVAVLGAFLTVIYDLITNLGVAIQFTIAGTPFTWATISALAYGTPFSIIHVVSNSAVFGVAFFPLIKALDHAIMVKNLG
;
A
#
# COMPACT_ATOMS: atom_id res chain seq x y z
N MET A 1 1.28 -15.47 25.43
CA MET A 1 1.62 -14.18 24.78
C MET A 1 3.13 -14.01 24.82
N GLN A 2 3.87 -14.72 23.96
CA GLN A 2 5.34 -14.67 23.91
C GLN A 2 5.82 -15.12 22.51
N THR A 3 6.85 -14.41 22.01
CA THR A 3 7.81 -14.73 20.93
C THR A 3 7.33 -14.88 19.47
N ASN A 4 7.02 -13.77 18.79
CA ASN A 4 7.02 -13.74 17.30
C ASN A 4 8.04 -12.76 16.68
N LEU A 5 8.96 -12.21 17.50
CA LEU A 5 10.03 -11.30 17.06
C LEU A 5 11.38 -12.00 16.79
N ARG A 6 11.47 -13.33 16.93
CA ARG A 6 12.74 -14.11 16.93
C ARG A 6 13.00 -14.96 15.69
N ASN A 7 12.35 -14.69 14.55
CA ASN A 7 12.68 -15.36 13.30
C ASN A 7 13.54 -14.44 12.41
N PRO A 8 14.88 -14.57 12.43
CA PRO A 8 15.76 -13.69 11.66
C PRO A 8 15.46 -13.71 10.16
N ARG A 9 14.95 -14.83 9.62
CA ARG A 9 14.51 -14.92 8.22
C ARG A 9 13.28 -14.06 7.93
N ARG A 10 12.32 -13.98 8.86
CA ARG A 10 11.14 -13.11 8.72
C ARG A 10 11.56 -11.65 8.68
N ILE A 11 12.49 -11.26 9.55
CA ILE A 11 13.05 -9.91 9.56
C ILE A 11 13.80 -9.66 8.24
N ALA A 12 14.67 -10.58 7.81
CA ALA A 12 15.40 -10.46 6.55
C ALA A 12 14.46 -10.33 5.34
N LEU A 13 13.40 -11.14 5.25
CA LEU A 13 12.39 -11.05 4.19
C LEU A 13 11.67 -9.70 4.21
N LEU A 14 11.24 -9.23 5.39
CA LEU A 14 10.61 -7.91 5.53
C LEU A 14 11.57 -6.79 5.12
N SER A 15 12.85 -6.88 5.49
CA SER A 15 13.88 -5.91 5.11
C SER A 15 14.13 -5.90 3.60
N VAL A 16 14.22 -7.07 2.96
CA VAL A 16 14.39 -7.19 1.51
C VAL A 16 13.18 -6.65 0.77
N LEU A 17 11.96 -6.96 1.22
CA LEU A 17 10.73 -6.45 0.63
C LEU A 17 10.58 -4.95 0.84
N ALA A 18 11.00 -4.43 2.00
CA ALA A 18 11.03 -3.00 2.27
C ALA A 18 12.02 -2.28 1.35
N ALA A 19 13.24 -2.81 1.21
CA ALA A 19 14.25 -2.28 0.32
C ALA A 19 13.80 -2.31 -1.14
N LEU A 20 13.16 -3.41 -1.58
CA LEU A 20 12.59 -3.53 -2.92
C LEU A 20 11.47 -2.51 -3.15
N CYS A 21 10.55 -2.38 -2.19
CA CYS A 21 9.43 -1.44 -2.26
C CYS A 21 9.91 0.03 -2.30
N LEU A 22 10.92 0.38 -1.51
CA LEU A 22 11.54 1.70 -1.56
C LEU A 22 12.30 1.91 -2.88
N GLY A 23 13.07 0.93 -3.33
CA GLY A 23 13.81 0.99 -4.59
C GLY A 23 12.87 1.23 -5.78
N ILE A 24 11.74 0.53 -5.84
CA ILE A 24 10.73 0.72 -6.89
C ILE A 24 10.08 2.12 -6.81
N GLN A 25 9.85 2.66 -5.61
CA GLN A 25 9.28 4.01 -5.44
C GLN A 25 10.25 5.12 -5.83
N LEU A 26 11.54 4.93 -5.58
CA LEU A 26 12.60 5.89 -5.91
C LEU A 26 13.03 5.82 -7.38
N ALA A 27 12.84 4.67 -8.04
CA ALA A 27 13.16 4.49 -9.45
C ALA A 27 12.19 5.29 -10.35
N PRO A 28 12.64 5.74 -11.54
CA PRO A 28 11.76 6.33 -12.55
C PRO A 28 10.67 5.33 -12.93
N ARG A 29 9.44 5.58 -12.49
CA ARG A 29 8.29 4.69 -12.71
C ARG A 29 7.32 5.30 -13.73
N PRO A 30 6.57 4.47 -14.46
CA PRO A 30 5.43 4.94 -15.23
C PRO A 30 4.49 5.72 -14.32
N PRO A 31 3.90 6.83 -14.79
CA PRO A 31 3.00 7.64 -13.98
C PRO A 31 1.89 6.77 -13.38
N ASN A 32 1.68 6.90 -12.07
CA ASN A 32 0.54 6.37 -11.31
C ASN A 32 0.46 4.83 -11.12
N VAL A 33 1.54 4.08 -11.35
CA VAL A 33 1.64 2.68 -10.90
C VAL A 33 2.31 2.63 -9.52
N GLU A 34 1.58 2.23 -8.49
CA GLU A 34 2.10 2.15 -7.12
C GLU A 34 2.07 0.72 -6.58
N PHE A 35 3.25 0.12 -6.38
CA PHE A 35 3.37 -1.22 -5.81
C PHE A 35 3.30 -1.24 -4.28
N THR A 36 3.43 -0.10 -3.62
CA THR A 36 3.50 -0.01 -2.16
C THR A 36 2.23 -0.49 -1.48
N SER A 37 1.07 -0.14 -2.04
CA SER A 37 -0.24 -0.59 -1.57
C SER A 37 -0.34 -2.12 -1.65
N LEU A 38 0.09 -2.72 -2.77
CA LEU A 38 0.13 -4.18 -2.94
C LEU A 38 1.05 -4.84 -1.91
N PHE A 39 2.29 -4.37 -1.77
CA PHE A 39 3.23 -4.93 -0.78
C PHE A 39 2.67 -4.82 0.64
N THR A 40 2.14 -3.66 1.01
CA THR A 40 1.54 -3.43 2.33
C THR A 40 0.37 -4.38 2.59
N PHE A 41 -0.51 -4.55 1.60
CA PHE A 41 -1.63 -5.47 1.67
C PHE A 41 -1.17 -6.93 1.81
N VAL A 42 -0.20 -7.36 1.00
CA VAL A 42 0.34 -8.73 1.02
C VAL A 42 1.09 -9.02 2.32
N ILE A 43 1.87 -8.08 2.84
CA ILE A 43 2.53 -8.23 4.14
C ILE A 43 1.49 -8.34 5.25
N GLY A 44 0.46 -7.49 5.23
CA GLY A 44 -0.69 -7.59 6.13
C GLY A 44 -1.35 -8.96 6.05
N PHE A 45 -1.58 -9.45 4.84
CA PHE A 45 -2.17 -10.76 4.57
C PHE A 45 -1.29 -11.90 5.11
N VAL A 46 -0.03 -12.01 4.68
CA VAL A 46 0.83 -13.15 5.04
C VAL A 46 1.24 -13.13 6.52
N PHE A 47 1.72 -11.98 6.99
CA PHE A 47 2.38 -11.82 8.30
C PHE A 47 1.47 -11.26 9.40
N GLY A 48 0.28 -10.79 9.03
CA GLY A 48 -0.74 -10.28 9.94
C GLY A 48 -0.83 -8.75 9.98
N ILE A 49 -1.94 -8.28 10.54
CA ILE A 49 -2.35 -6.86 10.61
C ILE A 49 -1.21 -5.95 11.11
N PHE A 50 -0.62 -6.27 12.26
CA PHE A 50 0.40 -5.41 12.88
C PHE A 50 1.64 -5.25 11.98
N THR A 51 2.08 -6.33 11.32
CA THR A 51 3.24 -6.26 10.42
C THR A 51 2.92 -5.47 9.15
N GLY A 52 1.73 -5.64 8.57
CA GLY A 52 1.28 -4.86 7.41
C GLY A 52 1.22 -3.37 7.70
N VAL A 53 0.57 -2.99 8.80
CA VAL A 53 0.45 -1.59 9.23
C VAL A 53 1.81 -0.94 9.45
N LEU A 54 2.71 -1.62 10.17
CA LEU A 54 4.04 -1.09 10.45
C LEU A 54 4.87 -0.95 9.18
N PHE A 55 4.80 -1.95 8.30
CA PHE A 55 5.48 -1.94 7.01
C PHE A 55 5.01 -0.76 6.15
N GLY A 56 3.71 -0.61 5.90
CA GLY A 56 3.17 0.46 5.07
C GLY A 56 3.47 1.85 5.64
N SER A 57 3.31 2.01 6.96
CA SER A 57 3.65 3.26 7.66
C SER A 57 5.12 3.64 7.49
N PHE A 58 6.02 2.68 7.67
CA PHE A 58 7.45 2.90 7.55
C PHE A 58 7.86 3.28 6.12
N ILE A 59 7.28 2.60 5.13
CA ILE A 59 7.55 2.90 3.73
C ILE A 59 7.08 4.31 3.36
N MET A 60 5.87 4.70 3.77
CA MET A 60 5.36 6.06 3.51
C MET A 60 6.12 7.13 4.26
N PHE A 61 6.57 6.84 5.48
CA PHE A 61 7.43 7.75 6.23
C PHE A 61 8.71 8.05 5.46
N ILE A 62 9.44 7.01 5.01
CA ILE A 62 10.67 7.19 4.22
C ILE A 62 10.36 7.89 2.89
N ASN A 63 9.34 7.42 2.16
CA ASN A 63 8.96 8.03 0.89
C ASN A 63 8.62 9.52 1.07
N GLY A 64 8.01 9.91 2.18
CA GLY A 64 7.70 11.31 2.46
C GLY A 64 8.92 12.24 2.52
N PHE A 65 10.11 11.72 2.86
CA PHE A 65 11.37 12.48 2.86
C PHE A 65 12.15 12.35 1.55
N PHE A 66 12.13 11.17 0.93
CA PHE A 66 13.00 10.83 -0.19
C PHE A 66 12.27 10.70 -1.54
N SER A 67 11.01 11.11 -1.63
CA SER A 67 10.23 10.96 -2.86
C SER A 67 10.92 11.68 -4.03
N PRO A 68 10.89 11.10 -5.26
CA PRO A 68 11.32 11.81 -6.47
C PRO A 68 10.58 13.13 -6.70
N TRP A 69 9.37 13.25 -6.13
CA TRP A 69 8.52 14.44 -6.20
C TRP A 69 8.83 15.49 -5.13
N GLY A 70 9.86 15.26 -4.31
CA GLY A 70 10.25 16.13 -3.21
C GLY A 70 9.61 15.76 -1.86
N PHE A 71 9.76 16.66 -0.89
CA PHE A 71 9.27 16.46 0.47
C PHE A 71 7.74 16.52 0.54
N SER A 72 7.10 15.45 1.03
CA SER A 72 5.63 15.31 1.13
C SER A 72 5.01 16.25 2.18
N GLY A 73 5.81 16.75 3.13
CA GLY A 73 5.38 17.76 4.09
C GLY A 73 4.15 17.33 4.89
N LEU A 74 3.13 18.20 4.92
CA LEU A 74 1.90 17.98 5.67
C LEU A 74 1.02 16.85 5.10
N ASN A 75 1.30 16.37 3.88
CA ASN A 75 0.56 15.25 3.31
C ASN A 75 1.07 13.88 3.80
N MET A 76 2.28 13.81 4.37
CA MET A 76 2.90 12.56 4.82
C MET A 76 2.05 11.80 5.86
N PRO A 77 1.45 12.43 6.90
CA PRO A 77 0.59 11.70 7.84
C PRO A 77 -0.65 11.09 7.17
N PHE A 78 -1.19 11.72 6.12
CA PHE A 78 -2.34 11.22 5.36
C PHE A 78 -1.94 10.01 4.50
N GLN A 79 -0.76 10.05 3.88
CA GLN A 79 -0.18 8.90 3.17
C GLN A 79 0.04 7.71 4.10
N ILE A 80 0.55 7.96 5.31
CA ILE A 80 0.71 6.94 6.35
C ILE A 80 -0.66 6.38 6.75
N ALA A 81 -1.66 7.23 7.02
CA ALA A 81 -3.01 6.79 7.38
C ALA A 81 -3.66 5.91 6.30
N GLY A 82 -3.47 6.25 5.03
CA GLY A 82 -3.89 5.42 3.91
C GLY A 82 -3.24 4.04 3.91
N MET A 83 -1.92 3.96 4.14
CA MET A 83 -1.22 2.67 4.21
C MET A 83 -1.56 1.85 5.46
N VAL A 84 -1.88 2.51 6.58
CA VAL A 84 -2.42 1.83 7.76
C VAL A 84 -3.70 1.09 7.38
N LEU A 85 -4.65 1.75 6.70
CA LEU A 85 -5.89 1.11 6.24
C LEU A 85 -5.64 -0.06 5.31
N ILE A 86 -4.75 0.10 4.33
CA ILE A 86 -4.42 -0.97 3.38
C ILE A 86 -3.81 -2.18 4.10
N GLY A 87 -2.89 -1.95 5.05
CA GLY A 87 -2.29 -3.02 5.85
C GLY A 87 -3.28 -3.71 6.78
N LEU A 88 -4.23 -2.95 7.35
CA LEU A 88 -5.34 -3.48 8.16
C LEU A 88 -6.22 -4.41 7.31
N VAL A 89 -6.68 -3.93 6.15
CA VAL A 89 -7.58 -4.70 5.27
C VAL A 89 -6.88 -5.95 4.75
N GLY A 90 -5.61 -5.88 4.37
CA GLY A 90 -4.84 -7.07 3.97
C GLY A 90 -4.78 -8.15 5.05
N GLY A 91 -4.56 -7.75 6.31
CA GLY A 91 -4.54 -8.70 7.42
C GLY A 91 -5.92 -9.25 7.80
N LEU A 92 -6.97 -8.45 7.67
CA LEU A 92 -8.36 -8.91 7.87
C LEU A 92 -8.78 -9.86 6.76
N TYR A 93 -8.41 -9.57 5.51
CA TYR A 93 -8.78 -10.36 4.33
C TYR A 93 -8.36 -11.83 4.47
N LYS A 94 -7.17 -12.11 5.02
CA LYS A 94 -6.74 -13.48 5.34
C LYS A 94 -7.70 -14.24 6.26
N LYS A 95 -8.33 -13.54 7.20
CA LYS A 95 -9.21 -14.15 8.21
C LYS A 95 -10.58 -14.51 7.65
N TYR A 96 -11.02 -13.78 6.62
CA TYR A 96 -12.26 -14.03 5.91
C TYR A 96 -12.11 -15.08 4.79
N LEU A 97 -10.87 -15.42 4.43
CA LEU A 97 -10.61 -16.38 3.36
C LEU A 97 -10.93 -17.82 3.79
N GLN A 98 -12.04 -18.37 3.30
CA GLN A 98 -12.44 -19.77 3.50
C GLN A 98 -12.72 -20.49 2.16
N GLY A 99 -11.66 -20.85 1.43
CA GLY A 99 -11.71 -21.70 0.23
C GLY A 99 -12.25 -20.99 -1.03
N TYR A 100 -11.52 -21.08 -2.15
CA TYR A 100 -11.85 -20.31 -3.36
C TYR A 100 -11.53 -21.05 -4.66
N ASN A 101 -12.28 -20.65 -5.70
CA ASN A 101 -11.98 -20.87 -7.10
C ASN A 101 -11.05 -19.76 -7.61
N SER A 102 -9.97 -20.10 -8.33
CA SER A 102 -8.86 -19.17 -8.60
C SER A 102 -9.25 -17.92 -9.39
N ALA A 103 -10.26 -18.00 -10.28
CA ALA A 103 -10.66 -16.87 -11.13
C ALA A 103 -11.49 -15.81 -10.38
N GLU A 104 -12.43 -16.22 -9.54
CA GLU A 104 -13.28 -15.31 -8.75
C GLU A 104 -12.44 -14.48 -7.77
N PHE A 105 -11.42 -15.11 -7.20
CA PHE A 105 -10.52 -14.47 -6.26
C PHE A 105 -9.61 -13.42 -6.93
N VAL A 106 -9.18 -13.61 -8.19
CA VAL A 106 -8.44 -12.58 -8.94
C VAL A 106 -9.29 -11.31 -9.04
N VAL A 107 -10.57 -11.48 -9.40
CA VAL A 107 -11.51 -10.36 -9.57
C VAL A 107 -11.79 -9.69 -8.23
N GLU A 108 -12.02 -10.47 -7.17
CA GLU A 108 -12.25 -9.94 -5.81
C GLU A 108 -11.08 -9.08 -5.33
N VAL A 109 -9.84 -9.57 -5.48
CA VAL A 109 -8.64 -8.82 -5.08
C VAL A 109 -8.41 -7.59 -5.96
N ALA A 110 -8.71 -7.66 -7.26
CA ALA A 110 -8.61 -6.51 -8.16
C ALA A 110 -9.62 -5.40 -7.80
N VAL A 111 -10.85 -5.77 -7.46
CA VAL A 111 -11.91 -4.85 -7.01
C VAL A 111 -11.56 -4.26 -5.64
N LEU A 112 -11.07 -5.08 -4.72
CA LEU A 112 -10.62 -4.63 -3.40
C LEU A 112 -9.44 -3.66 -3.53
N GLY A 113 -8.47 -3.97 -4.39
CA GLY A 113 -7.35 -3.08 -4.72
C GLY A 113 -7.83 -1.74 -5.29
N ALA A 114 -8.77 -1.75 -6.24
CA ALA A 114 -9.37 -0.53 -6.78
C ALA A 114 -10.04 0.31 -5.67
N PHE A 115 -10.86 -0.32 -4.84
CA PHE A 115 -11.57 0.34 -3.74
C PHE A 115 -10.62 0.96 -2.71
N LEU A 116 -9.59 0.21 -2.29
CA LEU A 116 -8.55 0.70 -1.39
C LEU A 116 -7.77 1.88 -1.99
N THR A 117 -7.54 1.86 -3.30
CA THR A 117 -6.87 2.95 -4.01
C THR A 117 -7.70 4.23 -4.00
N VAL A 118 -9.01 4.12 -4.28
CA VAL A 118 -9.93 5.27 -4.18
C VAL A 118 -9.90 5.87 -2.78
N ILE A 119 -9.95 5.04 -1.73
CA ILE A 119 -9.87 5.53 -0.34
C ILE A 119 -8.54 6.23 -0.08
N TYR A 120 -7.43 5.62 -0.51
CA TYR A 120 -6.10 6.22 -0.36
C TYR A 120 -6.00 7.59 -1.05
N ASP A 121 -6.49 7.70 -2.27
CA ASP A 121 -6.48 8.94 -3.04
C ASP A 121 -7.37 10.02 -2.40
N LEU A 122 -8.52 9.65 -1.85
CA LEU A 122 -9.37 10.58 -1.10
C LEU A 122 -8.68 11.11 0.15
N ILE A 123 -8.02 10.23 0.91
CA ILE A 123 -7.30 10.62 2.14
C ILE A 123 -6.13 11.57 1.81
N THR A 124 -5.38 11.27 0.76
CA THR A 124 -4.23 12.10 0.37
C THR A 124 -4.64 13.41 -0.30
N ASN A 125 -5.71 13.43 -1.09
CA ASN A 125 -6.29 14.67 -1.61
C ASN A 125 -6.84 15.57 -0.49
N LEU A 126 -7.40 14.98 0.58
CA LEU A 126 -7.79 15.73 1.77
C LEU A 126 -6.57 16.35 2.47
N GLY A 127 -5.44 15.63 2.55
CA GLY A 127 -4.19 16.18 3.06
C GLY A 127 -3.69 17.40 2.28
N VAL A 128 -3.77 17.35 0.95
CA VAL A 128 -3.46 18.50 0.07
C VAL A 128 -4.45 19.65 0.28
N ALA A 129 -5.74 19.38 0.40
CA ALA A 129 -6.76 20.40 0.67
C ALA A 129 -6.50 21.12 2.01
N ILE A 130 -6.11 20.38 3.05
CA ILE A 130 -5.74 20.94 4.35
C ILE A 130 -4.48 21.81 4.22
N GLN A 131 -3.49 21.38 3.45
CA GLN A 131 -2.28 22.17 3.20
C GLN A 131 -2.60 23.51 2.52
N PHE A 132 -3.44 23.52 1.49
CA PHE A 132 -3.91 24.76 0.86
C PHE A 132 -4.76 25.62 1.78
N THR A 133 -5.53 25.00 2.68
CA THR A 133 -6.32 25.71 3.69
C THR A 133 -5.43 26.46 4.66
N ILE A 134 -4.37 25.79 5.16
CA ILE A 134 -3.37 26.40 6.05
C ILE A 134 -2.60 27.52 5.33
N ALA A 135 -2.38 27.38 4.01
CA ALA A 135 -1.75 28.41 3.19
C ALA A 135 -2.65 29.64 2.91
N GLY A 136 -3.90 29.65 3.42
CA GLY A 136 -4.81 30.80 3.34
C GLY A 136 -5.92 30.67 2.29
N THR A 137 -6.04 29.53 1.60
CA THR A 137 -7.16 29.28 0.69
C THR A 137 -8.40 28.86 1.48
N PRO A 138 -9.61 29.35 1.19
CA PRO A 138 -10.82 28.83 1.84
C PRO A 138 -10.97 27.33 1.62
N PHE A 139 -11.38 26.59 2.65
CA PHE A 139 -11.45 25.12 2.63
C PHE A 139 -12.23 24.54 1.43
N THR A 140 -13.32 25.21 1.02
CA THR A 140 -14.12 24.82 -0.14
C THR A 140 -13.31 24.87 -1.44
N TRP A 141 -12.65 26.01 -1.70
CA TRP A 141 -11.79 26.20 -2.87
C TRP A 141 -10.56 25.30 -2.83
N ALA A 142 -9.98 25.09 -1.65
CA ALA A 142 -8.85 24.18 -1.45
C ALA A 142 -9.23 22.73 -1.80
N THR A 143 -10.40 22.28 -1.35
CA THR A 143 -10.93 20.93 -1.64
C THR A 143 -11.25 20.75 -3.12
N ILE A 144 -11.94 21.73 -3.73
CA ILE A 144 -12.23 21.70 -5.17
C ILE A 144 -10.94 21.64 -5.98
N SER A 145 -9.94 22.43 -5.62
CA SER A 145 -8.64 22.45 -6.30
C SER A 145 -7.91 21.12 -6.15
N ALA A 146 -7.83 20.58 -4.93
CA ALA A 146 -7.19 19.30 -4.66
C ALA A 146 -7.85 18.16 -5.45
N LEU A 147 -9.20 18.13 -5.50
CA LEU A 147 -9.92 17.13 -6.28
C LEU A 147 -9.79 17.36 -7.79
N ALA A 148 -9.87 18.60 -8.27
CA ALA A 148 -9.77 18.89 -9.70
C ALA A 148 -8.41 18.48 -10.27
N TYR A 149 -7.32 18.76 -9.54
CA TYR A 149 -5.98 18.33 -9.94
C TYR A 149 -5.74 16.85 -9.66
N GLY A 150 -6.25 16.31 -8.56
CA GLY A 150 -6.01 14.92 -8.14
C GLY A 150 -6.83 13.87 -8.92
N THR A 151 -8.03 14.21 -9.41
CA THR A 151 -8.94 13.24 -10.04
C THR A 151 -8.36 12.57 -11.28
N PRO A 152 -7.74 13.28 -12.25
CA PRO A 152 -7.14 12.61 -13.40
C PRO A 152 -6.06 11.60 -13.02
N PHE A 153 -5.21 11.94 -12.03
CA PHE A 153 -4.19 11.01 -11.51
C PHE A 153 -4.82 9.83 -10.78
N SER A 154 -5.86 10.08 -9.98
CA SER A 154 -6.59 9.04 -9.25
C SER A 154 -7.24 8.02 -10.18
N ILE A 155 -7.83 8.45 -11.29
CA ILE A 155 -8.41 7.51 -12.28
C ILE A 155 -7.33 6.57 -12.83
N ILE A 156 -6.18 7.10 -13.23
CA ILE A 156 -5.07 6.29 -13.75
C ILE A 156 -4.51 5.39 -12.63
N HIS A 157 -4.42 5.91 -11.40
CA HIS A 157 -3.95 5.17 -10.24
C HIS A 157 -4.85 3.99 -9.92
N VAL A 158 -6.17 4.19 -9.86
CA VAL A 158 -7.16 3.14 -9.57
C VAL A 158 -7.12 2.05 -10.64
N VAL A 159 -7.09 2.40 -11.93
CA VAL A 159 -7.02 1.41 -13.02
C VAL A 159 -5.72 0.62 -12.95
N SER A 160 -4.59 1.31 -12.79
CA SER A 160 -3.27 0.69 -12.71
C SER A 160 -3.17 -0.24 -11.49
N ASN A 161 -3.64 0.22 -10.34
CA ASN A 161 -3.51 -0.53 -9.10
C ASN A 161 -4.49 -1.71 -9.06
N SER A 162 -5.68 -1.59 -9.66
CA SER A 162 -6.59 -2.73 -9.86
C SER A 162 -5.92 -3.83 -10.70
N ALA A 163 -5.25 -3.47 -11.79
CA ALA A 163 -4.50 -4.42 -12.61
C ALA A 163 -3.32 -5.06 -11.84
N VAL A 164 -2.57 -4.26 -11.07
CA VAL A 164 -1.47 -4.75 -10.23
C VAL A 164 -1.98 -5.72 -9.16
N PHE A 165 -3.09 -5.40 -8.48
CA PHE A 165 -3.70 -6.29 -7.50
C PHE A 165 -4.22 -7.59 -8.13
N GLY A 166 -4.90 -7.51 -9.27
CA GLY A 166 -5.39 -8.71 -9.96
C GLY A 166 -4.27 -9.63 -10.46
N VAL A 167 -3.21 -9.07 -11.04
CA VAL A 167 -2.16 -9.85 -11.70
C VAL A 167 -1.04 -10.27 -10.75
N ALA A 168 -0.56 -9.37 -9.89
CA ALA A 168 0.68 -9.58 -9.13
C ALA A 168 0.46 -10.13 -7.71
N PHE A 169 -0.75 -10.03 -7.16
CA PHE A 169 -1.04 -10.51 -5.80
C PHE A 169 -0.76 -12.01 -5.62
N PHE A 170 -1.30 -12.84 -6.51
CA PHE A 170 -1.13 -14.29 -6.45
C PHE A 170 0.32 -14.76 -6.62
N PRO A 171 1.05 -14.33 -7.68
CA PRO A 171 2.47 -14.66 -7.82
C PRO A 171 3.28 -14.26 -6.59
N LEU A 172 2.98 -13.10 -6.00
CA LEU A 172 3.70 -12.59 -4.83
C LEU A 172 3.44 -13.44 -3.58
N ILE A 173 2.18 -13.83 -3.32
CA ILE A 173 1.87 -14.77 -2.23
C ILE A 173 2.56 -16.11 -2.44
N LYS A 174 2.50 -16.68 -3.65
CA LYS A 174 3.13 -17.97 -3.94
C LYS A 174 4.65 -17.92 -3.76
N ALA A 175 5.28 -16.83 -4.19
CA ALA A 175 6.71 -16.62 -4.00
C ALA A 175 7.08 -16.52 -2.51
N LEU A 176 6.27 -15.81 -1.70
CA LEU A 176 6.47 -15.71 -0.26
C LEU A 176 6.24 -17.06 0.44
N ASP A 177 5.22 -17.81 0.04
CA ASP A 177 4.94 -19.13 0.59
C ASP A 177 6.07 -20.11 0.30
N HIS A 178 6.54 -20.19 -0.95
CA HIS A 178 7.73 -20.99 -1.30
C HIS A 178 8.96 -20.56 -0.48
N ALA A 179 9.21 -19.26 -0.38
CA ALA A 179 10.32 -18.72 0.40
C ALA A 179 10.19 -19.01 1.91
N ILE A 180 9.00 -19.31 2.42
CA ILE A 180 8.78 -19.73 3.80
C ILE A 180 8.85 -21.26 3.91
N MET A 181 8.24 -22.00 2.98
CA MET A 181 8.13 -23.48 2.95
C MET A 181 9.45 -24.20 2.72
N VAL A 182 10.39 -23.63 1.94
CA VAL A 182 11.76 -24.18 1.78
C VAL A 182 12.48 -24.34 3.13
N LYS A 183 12.01 -23.67 4.20
CA LYS A 183 12.49 -23.86 5.57
C LYS A 183 12.09 -25.22 6.18
N ASN A 184 10.94 -25.77 5.85
CA ASN A 184 10.41 -26.98 6.51
C ASN A 184 11.08 -28.28 6.03
N LEU A 185 11.91 -28.19 4.98
CA LEU A 185 12.62 -29.31 4.37
C LEU A 185 14.09 -29.43 4.84
N GLY A 186 14.58 -28.46 5.63
CA GLY A 186 15.97 -28.41 6.10
C GLY A 186 16.08 -28.49 7.62
#